data_AF-A9VVP8-F1
#
_entry.id   AF-A9VVP8-F1
#
_cell.length_a   1.000
_cell.length_b   1.000
_cell.length_c   1.000
_cell.angle_alpha   90.00
_cell.angle_beta   90.00
_cell.angle_gamma   90.00
#
_symmetry.space_group_name_H-M   'P 1'
#
loop_
_entity.id
_entity.type
_entity.pdbx_description
1 polymer ?
#
loop_
_entity_poly.entity_id
_entity_poly.type
_entity_poly.pdbx_seq_one_letter_code
_entity_poly.pdbx_strand_id
1 'polypeptide(L)' 'MANEFGMKVRAKLFANNMQQKELANLLGISGPYLSDILRDKRNGKKIRENIIKILDMKEVS' A
#
# COMPACT_ATOMS: atom_id res chain seq x y z
N MET A 1 -10.66 -1.54 -13.69
CA MET A 1 -9.82 -0.31 -13.66
C MET A 1 -8.76 -0.48 -12.60
N ALA A 2 -7.54 0.01 -12.85
CA ALA A 2 -6.48 0.02 -11.84
C ALA A 2 -6.89 0.98 -10.72
N ASN A 3 -6.83 0.52 -9.47
CA ASN A 3 -7.18 1.38 -8.34
C ASN A 3 -6.18 2.54 -8.22
N GLU A 4 -6.68 3.75 -7.99
CA GLU A 4 -5.81 4.92 -7.85
C GLU A 4 -4.88 4.77 -6.62
N PHE A 5 -5.41 4.20 -5.53
CA PHE A 5 -4.66 3.97 -4.30
C PHE A 5 -3.43 3.07 -4.53
N GLY A 6 -3.61 1.89 -5.12
CA GLY A 6 -2.52 0.94 -5.32
C GLY A 6 -1.49 1.44 -6.33
N MET A 7 -1.89 2.23 -7.32
CA MET A 7 -0.96 2.93 -8.22
C MET A 7 -0.09 3.94 -7.46
N LYS A 8 -0.70 4.80 -6.63
CA LYS A 8 0.03 5.77 -5.80
C LYS A 8 1.02 5.08 -4.83
N VAL A 9 0.59 3.98 -4.22
CA VAL A 9 1.46 3.18 -3.33
C VAL A 9 2.66 2.62 -4.09
N ARG A 10 2.47 2.01 -5.26
CA ARG A 10 3.57 1.48 -6.07
C ARG A 10 4.54 2.56 -6.52
N ALA A 11 4.03 3.73 -6.92
CA ALA A 11 4.86 4.88 -7.29
C ALA A 11 5.71 5.37 -6.10
N LYS A 12 5.12 5.46 -4.90
CA LYS A 12 5.83 5.88 -3.69
C LYS A 12 6.85 4.83 -3.22
N LEU A 13 6.53 3.54 -3.32
CA LEU A 13 7.48 2.46 -3.08
C LEU A 13 8.69 2.56 -4.01
N PHE A 14 8.45 2.78 -5.30
CA PHE A 14 9.52 2.98 -6.29
C PHE A 14 10.38 4.20 -5.97
N ALA A 15 9.76 5.34 -5.65
CA ALA A 15 10.47 6.57 -5.26
C ALA A 15 11.34 6.40 -4.00
N ASN A 16 10.93 5.51 -3.09
CA ASN A 16 11.65 5.21 -1.85
C ASN A 16 12.65 4.02 -1.99
N ASN A 17 12.84 3.47 -3.20
CA ASN A 17 13.61 2.23 -3.43
C ASN A 17 13.19 1.08 -2.50
N MET A 18 11.89 0.97 -2.20
CA MET A 18 11.31 -0.03 -1.31
C MET A 18 10.50 -1.06 -2.09
N GLN A 19 10.70 -2.34 -1.81
CA GLN A 19 9.95 -3.45 -2.40
C GLN A 19 8.60 -3.65 -1.69
N GLN A 20 7.60 -4.13 -2.45
CA GLN A 20 6.29 -4.45 -1.89
C GLN A 20 6.34 -5.51 -0.76
N LYS A 21 7.34 -6.42 -0.80
CA LYS A 21 7.58 -7.42 0.27
C LYS A 21 8.00 -6.74 1.59
N GLU A 22 8.80 -5.69 1.51
CA GLU A 22 9.24 -4.95 2.69
C GLU A 22 8.08 -4.20 3.34
N LEU A 23 7.22 -3.57 2.53
CA LEU A 23 5.98 -2.96 3.02
C LEU A 23 5.07 -3.99 3.70
N ALA A 24 4.92 -5.19 3.13
CA ALA A 24 4.14 -6.26 3.76
C ALA A 24 4.71 -6.67 5.12
N ASN A 25 6.04 -6.78 5.23
CA ASN A 25 6.73 -7.08 6.49
C ASN A 25 6.51 -5.98 7.54
N LEU A 26 6.63 -4.69 7.16
CA LEU A 26 6.39 -3.56 8.05
C LEU A 26 4.94 -3.50 8.56
N LEU A 27 4.00 -3.93 7.73
CA LEU A 27 2.58 -4.03 8.09
C LEU A 27 2.24 -5.28 8.89
N GLY A 28 3.17 -6.23 9.04
CA GLY A 28 2.92 -7.52 9.69
C GLY A 28 1.90 -8.40 8.94
N ILE A 29 1.83 -8.29 7.61
CA ILE A 29 0.87 -9.03 6.78
C ILE A 29 1.55 -9.81 5.65
N SER A 30 0.81 -10.73 5.03
CA SER A 30 1.30 -11.46 3.87
C SER A 30 1.33 -10.60 2.59
N GLY A 31 2.31 -10.86 1.72
CA GLY A 31 2.40 -10.22 0.40
C GLY A 31 1.16 -10.41 -0.47
N PRO A 32 0.52 -11.60 -0.50
CA PRO A 32 -0.77 -11.79 -1.18
C PRO A 32 -1.88 -10.91 -0.62
N TYR A 33 -2.01 -10.81 0.71
CA TYR A 33 -3.04 -9.97 1.33
C TYR A 33 -2.81 -8.48 1.03
N LEU A 34 -1.56 -8.01 1.09
CA LEU A 34 -1.22 -6.66 0.62
C LEU A 34 -1.61 -6.47 -0.85
N SER A 35 -1.31 -7.45 -1.71
CA SER A 35 -1.66 -7.37 -3.13
C SER A 35 -3.16 -7.31 -3.38
N ASP A 36 -3.97 -7.98 -2.57
CA ASP A 36 -5.43 -7.88 -2.64
C ASP A 36 -5.93 -6.49 -2.26
N ILE A 37 -5.36 -5.88 -1.21
CA ILE A 37 -5.67 -4.50 -0.82
C ILE A 37 -5.28 -3.51 -1.92
N LEU A 38 -4.06 -3.64 -2.46
CA LEU A 38 -3.56 -2.79 -3.55
C LEU A 38 -4.28 -3.03 -4.89
N ARG A 39 -5.18 -4.02 -4.99
CA ARG A 39 -6.03 -4.26 -6.17
C ARG A 39 -7.51 -4.01 -5.89
N ASP A 40 -7.84 -3.38 -4.75
CA ASP A 40 -9.21 -3.17 -4.25
C ASP A 40 -10.05 -4.47 -4.11
N LYS A 41 -9.41 -5.64 -4.09
CA LYS A 41 -10.09 -6.92 -3.80
C LYS A 41 -10.48 -7.04 -2.33
N ARG A 42 -9.86 -6.23 -1.46
CA ARG A 42 -10.21 -6.08 -0.05
C ARG A 42 -10.17 -4.61 0.35
N ASN A 43 -11.11 -4.19 1.19
CA ASN A 43 -11.18 -2.83 1.70
C ASN A 43 -9.92 -2.52 2.53
N GLY A 44 -9.67 -3.29 3.61
CA GLY A 44 -8.44 -3.18 4.38
C GLY A 44 -8.20 -1.78 4.95
N LYS A 45 -9.25 -1.04 5.33
CA LYS A 45 -9.20 0.36 5.79
C LYS A 45 -8.02 0.67 6.73
N LYS A 46 -7.89 -0.05 7.85
CA LYS A 46 -6.79 0.12 8.81
C LYS A 46 -5.40 -0.11 8.19
N ILE A 47 -5.29 -1.05 7.24
CA ILE A 47 -4.04 -1.29 6.53
C ILE A 47 -3.75 -0.14 5.56
N ARG A 48 -4.76 0.42 4.88
CA ARG A 48 -4.55 1.60 4.03
C ARG A 48 -4.08 2.81 4.82
N GLU A 49 -4.69 3.07 5.97
CA GLU A 49 -4.26 4.12 6.90
C GLU A 49 -2.80 3.91 7.33
N ASN A 50 -2.42 2.67 7.66
CA ASN A 50 -1.04 2.34 8.00
C ASN A 50 -0.08 2.50 6.81
N ILE A 51 -0.48 2.13 5.59
CA ILE A 51 0.33 2.33 4.38
C ILE A 51 0.58 3.83 4.16
N ILE A 52 -0.45 4.65 4.30
CA ILE A 52 -0.35 6.12 4.14
C ILE A 52 0.67 6.68 5.14
N LYS A 53 0.62 6.22 6.40
CA LYS A 53 1.58 6.63 7.45
C LYS A 53 3.01 6.15 7.17
N ILE A 54 3.20 4.88 6.84
CA ILE A 54 4.53 4.29 6.58
C ILE A 54 5.20 4.95 5.38
N LEU A 55 4.42 5.26 4.34
CA LEU A 55 4.93 5.85 3.11
C LEU A 55 4.90 7.38 3.11
N ASP A 56 4.52 8.02 4.22
CA ASP A 56 4.36 9.48 4.33
C ASP A 56 3.60 10.08 3.13
N MET A 57 2.47 9.44 2.80
CA MET A 57 1.61 9.90 1.72
C MET A 57 0.65 10.95 2.28
N LYS A 58 0.51 12.10 1.59
CA LYS A 58 -0.57 13.03 1.90
C LYS A 58 -1.88 12.39 1.44
N GLU A 59 -2.81 12.17 2.36
CA GLU A 59 -4.17 11.79 2.00
C GLU A 59 -4.78 13.00 1.28
N VAL A 60 -4.91 12.91 -0.04
CA VAL A 60 -5.61 13.94 -0.82
C VAL A 60 -7.08 13.75 -0.47
N SER A 61 -7.56 14.59 0.44
CA SER A 61 -8.96 14.72 0.82
C SER A 61 -9.80 15.20 -0.36
#